data_AF-A0A3B5YQH3-F1
#
_entry.id   AF-A0A3B5YQH3-F1
#
_cell.length_a   1.000
_cell.length_b   1.000
_cell.length_c   1.000
_cell.angle_alpha   90.00
_cell.angle_beta   90.00
_cell.angle_gamma   90.00
#
_symmetry.space_group_name_H-M   'P 1'
#
loop_
_entity.id
_entity.type
_entity.pdbx_description
1 polymer ?
#
loop_
_entity_poly.entity_id
_entity_poly.type
_entity_poly.pdbx_seq_one_letter_code
_entity_poly.pdbx_strand_id
1 'polypeptide(L)'
;MKKTGEHAEKSTHPSEIVWVEAGAVSPVVRKQGGCGCCWAMATTASVEAAHYLKTLQSISLSVQELIDCNTENNGCNEGTPDLFNYKGGIMECEALADGSATTWHAFLIVGYGTDPDGIKYWRFKNSWGKDWGEGGFGRISRHVADEQGALGMFMYGGLYPVID
;
A
#
# COMPACT_ATOMS: atom_id res chain seq x y z
N MET A 1 -24.02 41.89 3.41
CA MET A 1 -23.70 40.45 3.52
C MET A 1 -22.68 40.11 2.44
N LYS A 2 -21.40 39.97 2.79
CA LYS A 2 -20.36 39.39 1.91
C LYS A 2 -19.85 38.16 2.65
N LYS A 3 -20.14 36.95 2.15
CA LYS A 3 -19.39 35.76 2.56
C LYS A 3 -18.10 35.79 1.75
N THR A 4 -17.02 36.17 2.40
CA THR A 4 -15.65 36.07 1.89
C THR A 4 -15.34 34.60 1.63
N GLY A 5 -14.82 34.32 0.44
CA GLY A 5 -14.50 32.97 0.00
C GLY A 5 -13.51 32.29 0.93
N GLU A 6 -13.72 30.99 1.11
CA GLU A 6 -12.70 30.09 1.64
C GLU A 6 -11.49 30.15 0.69
N HIS A 7 -10.36 30.58 1.25
CA HIS A 7 -9.07 30.38 0.61
C HIS A 7 -8.80 28.88 0.56
N ALA A 8 -9.03 28.26 -0.60
CA ALA A 8 -8.51 26.92 -0.86
C ALA A 8 -6.97 27.02 -0.80
N GLU A 9 -6.37 26.45 0.25
CA GLU A 9 -4.92 26.28 0.29
C GLU A 9 -4.49 25.49 -0.95
N LYS A 10 -3.68 26.13 -1.79
CA LYS A 10 -3.13 25.50 -2.97
C LYS A 10 -2.06 24.53 -2.50
N SER A 11 -2.44 23.25 -2.35
CA SER A 11 -1.52 22.17 -2.01
C SER A 11 -0.30 22.22 -2.93
N THR A 12 0.90 22.28 -2.34
CA THR A 12 2.18 22.26 -3.05
C THR A 12 2.58 20.85 -3.50
N HIS A 13 1.77 19.85 -3.15
CA HIS A 13 1.98 18.47 -3.53
C HIS A 13 1.43 18.19 -4.95
N PRO A 14 2.09 17.31 -5.72
CA PRO A 14 1.59 16.91 -7.03
C PRO A 14 0.20 16.25 -6.91
N SER A 15 -0.60 16.33 -7.98
CA SER A 15 -1.92 15.71 -8.02
C SER A 15 -1.87 14.18 -8.16
N GLU A 16 -0.75 13.66 -8.64
CA GLU A 16 -0.50 12.24 -8.84
C GLU A 16 0.98 11.93 -8.56
N ILE A 17 1.24 10.79 -7.92
CA ILE A 17 2.57 10.22 -7.73
C ILE A 17 2.49 8.73 -8.06
N VAL A 18 3.47 8.25 -8.85
CA VAL A 18 3.67 6.82 -9.09
C VAL A 18 5.15 6.47 -8.90
N TRP A 19 5.51 5.97 -7.72
CA TRP A 19 6.91 5.65 -7.39
C TRP A 19 7.50 4.52 -8.24
N VAL A 20 6.65 3.67 -8.82
CA VAL A 20 7.07 2.63 -9.78
C VAL A 20 7.64 3.25 -11.05
N GLU A 21 6.98 4.28 -11.58
CA GLU A 21 7.41 4.97 -12.80
C GLU A 21 8.64 5.85 -12.56
N ALA A 22 8.80 6.37 -11.34
CA ALA A 22 10.01 7.06 -10.90
C ALA A 22 11.21 6.11 -10.68
N GLY A 23 11.04 4.78 -10.82
CA GLY A 23 12.07 3.77 -10.58
C GLY A 23 12.33 3.45 -9.11
N ALA A 24 11.69 4.17 -8.18
CA ALA A 24 11.84 3.98 -6.74
C ALA A 24 11.27 2.66 -6.24
N VAL A 25 10.22 2.16 -6.89
CA VAL A 25 9.64 0.86 -6.54
C VAL A 25 9.81 -0.11 -7.70
N SER A 26 10.39 -1.28 -7.42
CA SER A 26 10.54 -2.34 -8.43
C SER A 26 9.18 -2.75 -9.01
N PRO A 27 9.04 -2.89 -10.35
CA PRO A 27 7.83 -3.39 -10.98
C PRO A 27 7.65 -4.91 -10.78
N VAL A 28 8.69 -5.62 -10.32
CA VAL A 28 8.60 -7.06 -10.06
C VAL A 28 7.75 -7.29 -8.81
N VAL A 29 6.65 -8.01 -8.99
CA VAL A 29 5.73 -8.38 -7.91
C VAL A 29 6.05 -9.78 -7.41
N ARG A 30 6.40 -9.87 -6.11
CA ARG A 30 6.68 -11.13 -5.41
C ARG A 30 5.37 -11.88 -5.10
N LYS A 31 5.47 -13.19 -4.90
CA LYS A 31 4.34 -14.05 -4.51
C LYS A 31 4.67 -14.75 -3.19
N GLN A 32 3.94 -14.42 -2.12
CA GLN A 32 4.12 -14.99 -0.77
C GLN A 32 3.63 -16.44 -0.64
N GLY A 33 2.82 -16.92 -1.60
CA GLY A 33 2.23 -18.25 -1.53
C GLY A 33 1.27 -18.39 -0.35
N GLY A 34 1.26 -19.56 0.30
CA GLY A 34 0.45 -19.82 1.49
C GLY A 34 1.07 -19.32 2.81
N CYS A 35 2.17 -18.58 2.75
CA CYS A 35 2.83 -18.03 3.94
C CYS A 35 2.23 -16.66 4.29
N GLY A 36 1.83 -16.47 5.54
CA GLY A 36 1.40 -15.19 6.11
C GLY A 36 2.52 -14.20 6.35
N CYS A 37 3.38 -13.95 5.36
CA CYS A 37 4.53 -13.04 5.47
C CYS A 37 4.31 -11.69 4.78
N CYS A 38 3.06 -11.23 4.67
CA CYS A 38 2.75 -9.94 4.05
C CYS A 38 3.49 -8.78 4.76
N TRP A 39 3.63 -8.85 6.09
CA TRP A 39 4.44 -7.93 6.89
C TRP A 39 5.89 -7.83 6.41
N ALA A 40 6.55 -8.98 6.16
CA ALA A 40 7.93 -9.04 5.70
C ALA A 40 8.06 -8.56 4.25
N MET A 41 7.07 -8.87 3.41
CA MET A 41 7.01 -8.42 2.01
C MET A 41 6.88 -6.90 1.91
N ALA A 42 5.95 -6.30 2.65
CA ALA A 42 5.74 -4.86 2.69
C ALA A 42 6.95 -4.11 3.27
N THR A 43 7.53 -4.63 4.36
CA THR A 43 8.74 -4.07 4.98
C THR A 43 9.93 -4.12 4.04
N THR A 44 10.18 -5.26 3.39
CA THR A 44 11.29 -5.39 2.43
C THR A 44 11.13 -4.41 1.26
N ALA A 45 9.92 -4.31 0.71
CA ALA A 45 9.63 -3.41 -0.41
C ALA A 45 9.80 -1.92 -0.03
N SER A 46 9.47 -1.52 1.20
CA SER A 46 9.66 -0.14 1.67
C SER A 46 11.14 0.20 1.85
N VAL A 47 11.94 -0.73 2.38
CA VAL A 47 13.40 -0.54 2.54
C VAL A 47 14.11 -0.50 1.18
N GLU A 48 13.74 -1.38 0.25
CA GLU A 48 14.26 -1.34 -1.14
C GLU A 48 13.98 0.02 -1.81
N ALA A 49 12.77 0.55 -1.61
CA ALA A 49 12.38 1.84 -2.15
C ALA A 49 13.14 3.00 -1.51
N ALA A 50 13.27 3.01 -0.18
CA ALA A 50 14.06 4.01 0.53
C ALA A 50 15.55 3.97 0.12
N HIS A 51 16.11 2.77 -0.05
CA HIS A 51 17.48 2.60 -0.56
C HIS A 51 17.63 3.22 -1.95
N TYR A 52 16.71 2.92 -2.87
CA TYR A 52 16.76 3.52 -4.21
C TYR A 52 16.65 5.05 -4.15
N LEU A 53 15.73 5.59 -3.36
CA LEU A 53 15.57 7.05 -3.23
C LEU A 53 16.83 7.73 -2.72
N LYS A 54 17.60 7.06 -1.86
CA LYS A 54 18.87 7.58 -1.32
C LYS A 54 20.05 7.42 -2.29
N THR A 55 20.12 6.30 -2.99
CA THR A 55 21.35 5.86 -3.68
C THR A 55 21.24 5.82 -5.20
N LEU A 56 20.02 5.88 -5.74
CA LEU A 56 19.67 5.60 -7.14
C LEU A 56 20.05 4.18 -7.60
N GLN A 57 20.24 3.26 -6.65
CA GLN A 57 20.58 1.87 -6.92
C GLN A 57 19.44 0.95 -6.51
N SER A 58 18.95 0.19 -7.47
CA SER A 58 17.97 -0.86 -7.21
C SER A 58 18.65 -2.07 -6.61
N ILE A 59 18.13 -2.53 -5.47
CA ILE A 59 18.56 -3.76 -4.80
C ILE A 59 17.36 -4.69 -4.64
N SER A 60 17.64 -5.99 -4.57
CA SER A 60 16.65 -6.99 -4.13
C SER A 60 17.11 -7.56 -2.81
N LEU A 61 16.39 -7.24 -1.74
CA LEU A 61 16.65 -7.71 -0.40
C LEU A 61 15.97 -9.07 -0.13
N SER A 62 16.47 -9.77 0.89
CA SER A 62 15.96 -11.08 1.30
C SER A 62 14.74 -10.94 2.21
N VAL A 63 13.56 -11.28 1.70
CA VAL A 63 12.36 -11.40 2.55
C VAL A 63 12.53 -12.54 3.55
N GLN A 64 13.23 -13.60 3.16
CA GLN A 64 13.42 -14.79 3.99
C GLN A 64 14.24 -14.48 5.25
N GLU A 65 15.17 -13.54 5.19
CA GLU A 65 15.94 -13.10 6.37
C GLU A 65 15.03 -12.51 7.45
N LEU A 66 14.04 -11.70 7.07
CA LEU A 66 13.05 -11.20 8.02
C LEU A 66 12.21 -12.35 8.59
N ILE A 67 11.76 -13.29 7.74
CA ILE A 67 10.95 -14.44 8.17
C ILE A 67 11.69 -15.33 9.16
N ASP A 68 12.98 -15.60 8.92
CA ASP A 68 13.77 -16.56 9.70
C ASP A 68 14.36 -15.94 10.97
N CYS A 69 14.76 -14.66 10.92
CA CYS A 69 15.58 -14.05 11.96
C CYS A 69 14.81 -13.09 12.86
N ASN A 70 13.67 -12.56 12.45
CA ASN A 70 12.87 -11.67 13.29
C ASN A 70 12.00 -12.49 14.25
N THR A 71 12.54 -12.76 15.44
CA THR A 71 11.85 -13.54 16.48
C THR A 71 10.72 -12.79 17.19
N GLU A 72 10.53 -11.50 16.92
CA GLU A 72 9.41 -10.71 17.46
C GLU A 72 8.13 -10.91 16.63
N ASN A 73 8.25 -11.40 15.39
CA ASN A 73 7.12 -11.72 14.51
C ASN A 73 6.92 -13.23 14.41
N ASN A 74 5.75 -13.65 13.91
CA ASN A 74 5.36 -15.06 13.86
C ASN A 74 5.67 -15.75 12.52
N GLY A 75 6.64 -15.23 11.75
CA GLY A 75 7.05 -15.77 10.46
C GLY A 75 5.88 -15.86 9.47
N CYS A 76 5.51 -17.08 9.09
CA CYS A 76 4.39 -17.37 8.17
C CYS A 76 3.01 -17.50 8.83
N ASN A 77 2.91 -17.37 10.15
CA ASN A 77 1.69 -17.71 10.90
C ASN A 77 0.71 -16.54 11.07
N GLU A 78 0.89 -15.44 10.35
CA GLU A 78 -0.08 -14.34 10.32
C GLU A 78 -1.15 -14.58 9.25
N GLY A 79 -2.31 -13.93 9.40
CA GLY A 79 -3.42 -14.09 8.46
C GLY A 79 -3.10 -13.52 7.07
N THR A 80 -3.73 -14.09 6.03
CA THR A 80 -3.83 -13.47 4.71
C THR A 80 -5.29 -13.08 4.46
N PRO A 81 -5.59 -11.86 4.00
CA PRO A 81 -6.96 -11.44 3.73
C PRO A 81 -7.51 -12.10 2.48
N ASP A 82 -8.83 -12.21 2.43
CA ASP A 82 -9.54 -12.68 1.25
C ASP A 82 -9.85 -11.51 0.31
N LEU A 83 -8.84 -11.06 -0.45
CA LEU A 83 -9.04 -10.21 -1.62
C LEU A 83 -8.63 -10.95 -2.91
N PHE A 84 -8.67 -12.28 -2.92
CA PHE A 84 -8.17 -13.11 -4.03
C PHE A 84 -8.88 -12.83 -5.37
N ASN A 85 -10.11 -12.30 -5.30
CA ASN A 85 -10.96 -12.05 -6.47
C ASN A 85 -10.81 -10.65 -7.08
N TYR A 86 -10.04 -9.73 -6.48
CA TYR A 86 -9.80 -8.41 -7.08
C TYR A 86 -9.06 -8.54 -8.42
N LYS A 87 -9.63 -7.95 -9.48
CA LYS A 87 -9.08 -7.93 -10.85
C LYS A 87 -8.73 -6.53 -11.36
N GLY A 88 -9.18 -5.49 -10.69
CA GLY A 88 -8.95 -4.09 -11.08
C GLY A 88 -10.06 -3.17 -10.61
N GLY A 89 -9.84 -1.86 -10.74
CA GLY A 89 -10.74 -0.81 -10.28
C GLY A 89 -10.32 -0.21 -8.94
N ILE A 90 -11.02 0.81 -8.48
CA ILE A 90 -10.80 1.39 -7.15
C ILE A 90 -11.63 0.60 -6.15
N MET A 91 -10.97 -0.03 -5.18
CA MET A 91 -11.67 -0.72 -4.10
C MET A 91 -12.35 0.30 -3.22
N GLU A 92 -13.68 0.29 -3.27
CA GLU A 92 -14.55 1.08 -2.43
C GLU A 92 -15.33 0.11 -1.55
N CYS A 93 -14.88 -0.06 -0.32
CA CYS A 93 -15.68 -0.76 0.69
C CYS A 93 -15.60 0.07 1.96
N GLU A 94 -16.77 0.50 2.42
CA GLU A 94 -16.97 0.81 3.83
C GLU A 94 -16.65 -0.47 4.61
N ALA A 95 -16.03 -0.33 5.78
CA ALA A 95 -15.85 -1.47 6.68
C ALA A 95 -17.19 -2.20 6.81
N LEU A 96 -17.20 -3.52 6.65
CA LEU A 96 -18.43 -4.31 6.80
C LEU A 96 -19.08 -3.91 8.13
N ALA A 97 -20.35 -3.50 8.09
CA ALA A 97 -21.06 -2.88 9.21
C ALA A 97 -21.16 -3.79 10.47
N ASP A 98 -20.83 -5.07 10.31
CA ASP A 98 -20.74 -6.08 11.36
C ASP A 98 -19.35 -6.20 11.99
N GLY A 99 -18.38 -5.37 11.58
CA GLY A 99 -16.99 -5.41 12.04
C GLY A 99 -16.19 -6.59 11.51
N SER A 100 -16.68 -7.31 10.49
CA SER A 100 -16.07 -8.55 10.00
C SER A 100 -14.83 -8.39 9.11
N ALA A 101 -14.22 -7.20 9.05
CA ALA A 101 -12.88 -7.00 8.49
C ALA A 101 -11.82 -7.66 9.40
N THR A 102 -11.82 -8.99 9.44
CA THR A 102 -11.09 -9.81 10.41
C THR A 102 -9.71 -10.24 9.93
N THR A 103 -9.26 -9.73 8.78
CA THR A 103 -8.01 -10.20 8.17
C THR A 103 -6.98 -9.09 8.04
N TRP A 104 -5.87 -9.26 8.74
CA TRP A 104 -4.70 -8.40 8.69
C TRP A 104 -3.91 -8.62 7.41
N HIS A 105 -3.53 -7.55 6.71
CA HIS A 105 -2.67 -7.61 5.54
C HIS A 105 -1.82 -6.37 5.39
N ALA A 106 -0.51 -6.56 5.25
CA ALA A 106 0.38 -5.47 4.93
C ALA A 106 0.61 -5.40 3.41
N PHE A 107 0.52 -4.19 2.86
CA PHE A 107 0.91 -3.84 1.50
C PHE A 107 1.66 -2.52 1.51
N LEU A 108 2.37 -2.22 0.42
CA LEU A 108 3.10 -0.96 0.28
C LEU A 108 2.28 0.03 -0.54
N ILE A 109 1.96 1.21 0.01
CA ILE A 109 1.47 2.34 -0.78
C ILE A 109 2.61 2.84 -1.66
N VAL A 110 2.40 2.87 -2.97
CA VAL A 110 3.41 3.23 -3.99
C VAL A 110 3.02 4.45 -4.81
N GLY A 111 1.92 5.11 -4.44
CA GLY A 111 1.44 6.27 -5.16
C GLY A 111 0.03 6.66 -4.79
N TYR A 112 -0.45 7.71 -5.43
CA TYR A 112 -1.82 8.18 -5.36
C TYR A 112 -2.17 8.93 -6.62
N GLY A 113 -3.45 9.03 -6.91
CA GLY A 113 -3.95 9.78 -8.06
C GLY A 113 -5.42 10.14 -7.91
N THR A 114 -6.00 10.53 -9.04
CA THR A 114 -7.43 10.74 -9.24
C THR A 114 -7.78 10.12 -10.58
N ASP A 115 -8.83 9.32 -10.65
CA ASP A 115 -9.28 8.73 -11.92
C ASP A 115 -10.08 9.76 -12.76
N PRO A 116 -10.46 9.41 -14.01
CA PRO A 116 -11.23 10.32 -14.87
C PRO A 116 -12.60 10.73 -14.30
N ASP A 117 -13.18 9.93 -13.41
CA ASP A 117 -14.47 10.19 -12.77
C ASP A 117 -14.32 11.07 -11.51
N GLY A 118 -13.09 11.47 -11.17
CA GLY A 118 -12.78 12.33 -10.04
C GLY A 118 -12.56 11.57 -8.72
N ILE A 119 -12.54 10.24 -8.75
CA ILE A 119 -12.34 9.38 -7.57
C ILE A 119 -10.86 9.38 -7.22
N LYS A 120 -10.54 9.84 -6.01
CA LYS A 120 -9.17 9.83 -5.47
C LYS A 120 -8.84 8.44 -4.98
N TYR A 121 -7.62 7.99 -5.28
CA TYR A 121 -7.16 6.66 -4.86
C TYR A 121 -5.73 6.69 -4.32
N TRP A 122 -5.43 5.73 -3.45
CA TRP A 122 -4.08 5.24 -3.19
C TRP A 122 -3.76 4.10 -4.14
N ARG A 123 -2.56 4.08 -4.70
CA ARG A 123 -2.02 2.93 -5.45
C ARG A 123 -1.12 2.14 -4.52
N PHE A 124 -1.26 0.82 -4.51
CA PHE A 124 -0.42 -0.03 -3.68
C PHE A 124 0.13 -1.23 -4.44
N LYS A 125 1.29 -1.72 -3.98
CA LYS A 125 1.95 -2.94 -4.42
C LYS A 125 1.61 -4.07 -3.47
N ASN A 126 1.14 -5.19 -4.01
CA ASN A 126 0.78 -6.37 -3.24
C ASN A 126 1.85 -7.47 -3.35
N SER A 127 1.65 -8.59 -2.64
CA SER A 127 2.55 -9.74 -2.55
C SER A 127 1.93 -11.05 -3.03
N TRP A 128 0.92 -11.00 -3.90
CA TRP A 128 0.21 -12.18 -4.45
C TRP A 128 0.59 -12.54 -5.88
N GLY A 129 1.66 -11.94 -6.40
CA GLY A 129 2.12 -12.12 -7.77
C GLY A 129 1.39 -11.25 -8.78
N LYS A 130 1.93 -11.23 -10.00
CA LYS A 130 1.48 -10.35 -11.09
C LYS A 130 0.08 -10.65 -11.65
N ASP A 131 -0.42 -11.88 -11.45
CA ASP A 131 -1.72 -12.32 -12.00
C ASP A 131 -2.91 -11.84 -11.16
N TRP A 132 -2.63 -11.21 -10.01
CA TRP A 132 -3.63 -10.60 -9.14
C TRP A 132 -3.80 -9.10 -9.47
N GLY A 133 -5.03 -8.60 -9.45
CA GLY A 133 -5.31 -7.17 -9.65
C GLY A 133 -4.73 -6.60 -10.95
N GLU A 134 -4.16 -5.40 -10.84
CA GLU A 134 -3.64 -4.61 -11.95
C GLU A 134 -2.14 -4.90 -12.14
N GLY A 135 -1.79 -6.15 -12.48
CA GLY A 135 -0.40 -6.58 -12.63
C GLY A 135 0.33 -6.79 -11.30
N GLY A 136 -0.41 -7.15 -10.23
CA GLY A 136 0.07 -7.28 -8.86
C GLY A 136 -0.03 -6.01 -8.02
N PHE A 137 -0.65 -4.96 -8.57
CA PHE A 137 -0.98 -3.71 -7.91
C PHE A 137 -2.50 -3.59 -7.73
N GLY A 138 -2.91 -2.68 -6.84
CA GLY A 138 -4.31 -2.32 -6.70
C GLY A 138 -4.48 -0.84 -6.41
N ARG A 139 -5.74 -0.42 -6.47
CA ARG A 139 -6.17 0.93 -6.11
C ARG A 139 -7.26 0.86 -5.04
N ILE A 140 -7.20 1.75 -4.07
CA ILE A 140 -8.15 1.82 -2.96
C ILE A 140 -8.55 3.28 -2.71
N SER A 141 -9.80 3.55 -2.37
CA SER A 141 -10.31 4.92 -2.24
C SER A 141 -9.52 5.73 -1.20
N ARG A 142 -9.25 6.98 -1.54
CA ARG A 142 -8.51 7.94 -0.71
C ARG A 142 -9.41 9.11 -0.32
N HIS A 143 -9.23 9.61 0.90
CA HIS A 143 -10.05 10.66 1.51
C HIS A 143 -11.52 10.24 1.67
N VAL A 144 -11.74 9.00 2.12
CA VAL A 144 -13.06 8.55 2.56
C VAL A 144 -13.44 9.22 3.89
N ALA A 145 -14.72 9.17 4.26
CA ALA A 145 -15.22 9.79 5.49
C ALA A 145 -14.73 9.11 6.77
N ASP A 146 -14.43 7.81 6.71
CA ASP A 146 -13.87 7.05 7.83
C ASP A 146 -12.40 7.44 8.05
N GLU A 147 -12.07 7.87 9.28
CA GLU A 147 -10.71 8.23 9.68
C GLU A 147 -9.74 7.04 9.66
N GLN A 148 -10.25 5.81 9.75
CA GLN A 148 -9.47 4.58 9.58
C GLN A 148 -9.12 4.30 8.11
N GLY A 149 -9.59 5.14 7.17
CA GLY A 149 -9.40 4.95 5.75
C GLY A 149 -10.26 3.82 5.18
N ALA A 150 -10.25 3.70 3.85
CA ALA A 150 -10.97 2.62 3.18
C ALA A 150 -10.43 1.25 3.65
N LEU A 151 -11.33 0.31 3.94
CA LEU A 151 -11.00 -1.01 4.49
C LEU A 151 -10.13 -0.99 5.77
N GLY A 152 -10.17 0.09 6.56
CA GLY A 152 -9.37 0.19 7.78
C GLY A 152 -7.86 0.28 7.53
N MET A 153 -7.43 0.70 6.34
CA MET A 153 -6.01 0.75 5.97
C MET A 153 -5.13 1.66 6.85
N PHE A 154 -5.74 2.55 7.63
CA PHE A 154 -5.11 3.42 8.61
C PHE A 154 -5.57 3.14 10.05
N MET A 155 -6.20 1.99 10.30
CA MET A 155 -6.47 1.51 11.66
C MET A 155 -5.18 1.42 12.49
N TYR A 156 -4.07 1.12 11.83
CA TYR A 156 -2.71 1.28 12.35
C TYR A 156 -1.99 2.29 11.47
N GLY A 157 -1.24 3.21 12.10
CA GLY A 157 -0.48 4.22 11.39
C GLY A 157 0.51 3.59 10.40
N GLY A 158 0.59 4.14 9.19
CA GLY A 158 1.55 3.70 8.18
C GLY A 158 2.99 3.88 8.68
N LEU A 159 3.81 2.86 8.47
CA LEU A 159 5.22 2.86 8.84
C LEU A 159 6.11 3.06 7.60
N TYR A 160 7.21 3.78 7.76
CA TYR A 160 8.21 3.98 6.71
C TYR A 160 9.62 3.95 7.33
N PRO A 161 10.61 3.36 6.63
CA PRO A 161 11.99 3.39 7.08
C PRO A 161 12.60 4.79 6.86
N VAL A 162 13.55 5.16 7.73
CA VAL A 162 14.37 6.37 7.61
C VAL A 162 15.81 5.93 7.37
N ILE A 163 16.45 6.50 6.34
CA ILE A 163 17.85 6.21 5.98
C ILE A 163 18.63 7.52 6.01
N ASP A 164 19.50 7.67 7.02
CA ASP A 164 20.33 8.86 7.25
C ASP A 164 21.44 9.05 6.19
#